data_AF-A0AAW7QX99-F1
#
_entry.id   AF-A0AAW7QX99-F1
#
_cell.length_a   1.000
_cell.length_b   1.000
_cell.length_c   1.000
_cell.angle_alpha   90.00
_cell.angle_beta   90.00
_cell.angle_gamma   90.00
#
_symmetry.space_group_name_H-M   'P 1'
#
loop_
_entity.id
_entity.type
_entity.pdbx_description
1 polymer ?
#
loop_
_entity_poly.entity_id
_entity_poly.type
_entity_poly.pdbx_seq_one_letter_code
_entity_poly.pdbx_strand_id
1 'polypeptide(L)'
;MVKFVQPPKLKTSQGDIRRVGFELEFSGIDVATSAEAVAHALGGSPYAKSSAQWQVEGPLGDFKIEIDWNFLQRLAAEKGTEANTDALLDSLSQAAGLVVPVEVVCPPIACDQLDQLDELIVALRKRGAKGTDESMIAAYGTHINPELPDTDSETICRYMQAYALLQWWLVEQHHVNTTRKLSPFIDLYPEAYVRELLNYESVTINHLIDHYIDANPTRNRALDMLPLFSHLDDERVRAQIEDDKINARPTLHYRLPNCRIDDADWTLAREWNLWCNVERLANRPQALAELAADFLDADRPMLGVARQPWIKHVDQWLTENLASE
;
A
#
# COMPACT_ATOMS: atom_id res chain seq x y z
N MET A 1 -12.64 -19.19 -6.06
CA MET A 1 -12.12 -18.12 -5.17
C MET A 1 -10.64 -18.01 -5.44
N VAL A 2 -10.12 -16.80 -5.67
CA VAL A 2 -8.68 -16.57 -5.86
C VAL A 2 -8.00 -16.75 -4.51
N LYS A 3 -6.95 -17.56 -4.44
CA LYS A 3 -6.20 -17.81 -3.19
C LYS A 3 -5.05 -16.82 -3.06
N PHE A 4 -4.65 -16.53 -1.82
CA PHE A 4 -3.40 -15.82 -1.56
C PHE A 4 -2.21 -16.71 -1.95
N VAL A 5 -1.31 -16.17 -2.77
CA VAL A 5 -0.05 -16.81 -3.13
C VAL A 5 0.98 -16.54 -2.04
N GLN A 6 1.82 -17.51 -1.72
CA GLN A 6 2.92 -17.31 -0.79
C GLN A 6 4.09 -16.59 -1.48
N PRO A 7 4.75 -15.61 -0.82
CA PRO A 7 5.93 -14.99 -1.38
C PRO A 7 7.08 -16.00 -1.46
N PRO A 8 8.03 -15.87 -2.42
CA PRO A 8 9.14 -16.82 -2.58
C PRO A 8 10.00 -16.98 -1.32
N LYS A 9 10.12 -15.91 -0.52
CA LYS A 9 10.73 -15.93 0.81
C LYS A 9 9.63 -15.75 1.84
N LEU A 10 9.18 -16.86 2.45
CA LEU A 10 8.14 -16.84 3.47
C LEU A 10 8.65 -16.38 4.85
N LYS A 11 9.95 -16.53 5.11
CA LYS A 11 10.55 -16.25 6.42
C LYS A 11 11.45 -15.04 6.38
N THR A 12 11.54 -14.35 7.52
CA THR A 12 12.56 -13.33 7.78
C THR A 12 13.94 -13.98 7.96
N SER A 13 15.00 -13.17 8.00
CA SER A 13 16.36 -13.61 8.31
C SER A 13 16.49 -14.22 9.72
N GLN A 14 15.54 -13.92 10.62
CA GLN A 14 15.44 -14.52 11.95
C GLN A 14 14.66 -15.85 11.98
N GLY A 15 14.07 -16.27 10.85
CA GLY A 15 13.36 -17.54 10.71
C GLY A 15 11.87 -17.49 11.07
N ASP A 16 11.37 -16.33 11.48
CA ASP A 16 9.95 -16.07 11.71
C ASP A 16 9.18 -15.99 10.39
N ILE A 17 7.89 -16.35 10.41
CA ILE A 17 7.02 -16.19 9.26
C ILE A 17 6.79 -14.69 9.04
N ARG A 18 7.08 -14.20 7.83
CA ARG A 18 6.85 -12.81 7.45
C ARG A 18 5.38 -12.45 7.59
N ARG A 19 5.15 -11.20 7.92
CA ARG A 19 3.81 -10.63 8.08
C ARG A 19 3.51 -9.58 7.03
N VAL A 20 2.23 -9.33 6.81
CA VAL A 20 1.72 -8.29 5.93
C VAL A 20 0.61 -7.55 6.65
N GLY A 21 0.72 -6.22 6.71
CA GLY A 21 -0.38 -5.36 7.12
C GLY A 21 -1.25 -5.00 5.92
N PHE A 22 -2.54 -4.83 6.13
CA PHE A 22 -3.47 -4.34 5.10
C PHE A 22 -4.27 -3.17 5.66
N GLU A 23 -4.50 -2.16 4.82
CA GLU A 23 -5.39 -1.03 5.13
C GLU A 23 -6.47 -0.98 4.05
N LEU A 24 -7.74 -0.86 4.45
CA LEU A 24 -8.89 -0.86 3.55
C LEU A 24 -9.69 0.42 3.75
N GLU A 25 -9.66 1.30 2.76
CA GLU A 25 -10.47 2.52 2.77
C GLU A 25 -11.79 2.25 2.02
N PHE A 26 -12.92 2.65 2.58
CA PHE A 26 -14.23 2.50 1.96
C PHE A 26 -15.24 3.47 2.58
N SER A 27 -16.50 3.36 2.20
CA SER A 27 -17.60 4.10 2.83
C SER A 27 -18.91 3.32 2.80
N GLY A 28 -20.05 3.98 3.04
CA GLY A 28 -21.37 3.35 3.03
C GLY A 28 -21.80 2.76 4.37
N ILE A 29 -20.83 2.51 5.28
CA ILE A 29 -21.05 2.12 6.67
C ILE A 29 -20.13 2.94 7.58
N ASP A 30 -20.56 3.15 8.83
CA ASP A 30 -19.79 3.89 9.82
C ASP A 30 -18.73 3.03 10.54
N VAL A 31 -17.92 3.66 11.38
CA VAL A 31 -16.84 3.00 12.14
C VAL A 31 -17.35 1.92 13.09
N ALA A 32 -18.54 2.11 13.69
CA ALA A 32 -19.14 1.14 14.60
C ALA A 32 -19.61 -0.11 13.87
N THR A 33 -20.39 0.06 12.79
CA THR A 33 -20.86 -1.02 11.93
C THR A 33 -19.70 -1.80 11.31
N SER A 34 -18.63 -1.08 10.92
CA SER A 34 -17.40 -1.69 10.40
C SER A 34 -16.70 -2.54 11.47
N ALA A 35 -16.54 -2.03 12.70
CA ALA A 35 -15.96 -2.77 13.80
C ALA A 35 -16.77 -4.02 14.17
N GLU A 36 -18.10 -3.93 14.18
CA GLU A 36 -18.98 -5.08 14.38
C GLU A 36 -18.83 -6.12 13.26
N ALA A 37 -18.69 -5.69 12.01
CA ALA A 37 -18.48 -6.57 10.87
C ALA A 37 -17.14 -7.31 10.96
N VAL A 38 -16.06 -6.59 11.30
CA VAL A 38 -14.71 -7.15 11.52
C VAL A 38 -14.76 -8.17 12.67
N ALA A 39 -15.34 -7.80 13.81
CA ALA A 39 -15.46 -8.69 14.96
C ALA A 39 -16.26 -9.95 14.66
N HIS A 40 -17.37 -9.83 13.93
CA HIS A 40 -18.19 -10.97 13.53
C HIS A 40 -17.44 -11.91 12.59
N ALA A 41 -16.70 -11.37 11.63
CA ALA A 41 -15.95 -12.16 10.65
C ALA A 41 -14.78 -12.91 11.29
N LEU A 42 -14.05 -12.26 12.20
CA LEU A 42 -12.76 -12.76 12.69
C LEU A 42 -12.80 -13.30 14.14
N GLY A 43 -13.99 -13.37 14.75
CA GLY A 43 -14.16 -13.83 16.12
C GLY A 43 -13.54 -12.89 17.16
N GLY A 44 -13.64 -11.58 16.94
CA GLY A 44 -13.08 -10.54 17.81
C GLY A 44 -14.10 -9.87 18.74
N SER A 45 -13.61 -8.95 19.57
CA SER A 45 -14.40 -8.12 20.48
C SER A 45 -14.26 -6.64 20.11
N PRO A 46 -15.32 -5.98 19.60
CA PRO A 46 -15.26 -4.58 19.21
C PRO A 46 -15.49 -3.68 20.43
N TYR A 47 -14.77 -2.56 20.49
CA TYR A 47 -15.04 -1.50 21.46
C TYR A 47 -14.65 -0.12 20.91
N ALA A 48 -15.38 0.90 21.34
CA ALA A 48 -15.13 2.28 20.95
C ALA A 48 -13.93 2.85 21.73
N LYS A 49 -12.99 3.48 21.02
CA LYS A 49 -11.98 4.37 21.62
C LYS A 49 -12.49 5.81 21.65
N SER A 50 -13.26 6.21 20.64
CA SER A 50 -13.94 7.50 20.52
C SER A 50 -15.13 7.38 19.56
N SER A 51 -15.82 8.48 19.25
CA SER A 51 -16.84 8.52 18.20
C SER A 51 -16.28 8.30 16.79
N ALA A 52 -14.99 8.56 16.59
CA ALA A 52 -14.31 8.45 15.30
C ALA A 52 -13.42 7.20 15.17
N GLN A 53 -13.22 6.46 16.26
CA GLN A 53 -12.27 5.36 16.31
C GLN A 53 -12.80 4.20 17.14
N TRP A 54 -12.72 3.01 16.56
CA TRP A 54 -13.01 1.73 17.18
C TRP A 54 -11.79 0.81 17.10
N GLN A 55 -11.75 -0.17 17.99
CA GLN A 55 -10.76 -1.24 17.99
C GLN A 55 -11.48 -2.59 18.10
N VAL A 56 -10.95 -3.59 17.41
CA VAL A 56 -11.39 -4.98 17.52
C VAL A 56 -10.21 -5.82 17.94
N GLU A 57 -10.25 -6.32 19.16
CA GLU A 57 -9.27 -7.28 19.67
C GLU A 57 -9.67 -8.69 19.22
N GLY A 58 -8.75 -9.44 18.63
CA GLY A 58 -9.05 -10.77 18.12
C GLY A 58 -7.83 -11.68 17.96
N PRO A 59 -8.05 -12.93 17.50
CA PRO A 59 -6.99 -13.94 17.39
C PRO A 59 -5.85 -13.56 16.45
N LEU A 60 -6.14 -12.72 15.45
CA LEU A 60 -5.18 -12.22 14.47
C LEU A 60 -4.44 -10.95 14.93
N GLY A 61 -4.73 -10.45 16.13
CA GLY A 61 -4.25 -9.18 16.65
C GLY A 61 -5.35 -8.11 16.63
N ASP A 62 -4.91 -6.86 16.78
CA ASP A 62 -5.80 -5.72 16.98
C ASP A 62 -6.07 -4.99 15.67
N PHE A 63 -7.34 -4.93 15.28
CA PHE A 63 -7.78 -4.14 14.14
C PHE A 63 -8.19 -2.76 14.62
N LYS A 64 -7.74 -1.72 13.92
CA LYS A 64 -8.17 -0.34 14.15
C LYS A 64 -9.14 0.06 13.05
N ILE A 65 -10.25 0.69 13.44
CA ILE A 65 -11.25 1.20 12.51
C ILE A 65 -11.42 2.68 12.81
N GLU A 66 -11.22 3.54 11.82
CA GLU A 66 -11.28 4.98 12.02
C GLU A 66 -11.86 5.74 10.82
N ILE A 67 -12.25 6.99 11.04
CA ILE A 67 -12.57 7.90 9.94
C ILE A 67 -11.26 8.26 9.22
N ASP A 68 -11.25 8.26 7.88
CA ASP A 68 -10.09 8.68 7.11
C ASP A 68 -9.64 10.09 7.50
N TRP A 69 -8.39 10.19 7.92
CA TRP A 69 -7.82 11.44 8.41
C TRP A 69 -7.67 12.50 7.30
N ASN A 70 -7.40 12.09 6.06
CA ASN A 70 -7.22 13.03 4.96
C ASN A 70 -8.55 13.70 4.59
N PHE A 71 -9.65 12.96 4.66
CA PHE A 71 -11.00 13.49 4.54
C PHE A 71 -11.29 14.53 5.63
N LEU A 72 -10.96 14.24 6.89
CA LEU A 72 -11.12 15.21 7.99
C LEU A 72 -10.32 16.50 7.75
N GLN A 73 -9.06 16.38 7.29
CA GLN A 73 -8.22 17.55 6.99
C GLN A 73 -8.79 18.42 5.86
N ARG A 74 -9.29 17.80 4.77
CA ARG A 74 -9.93 18.53 3.67
C ARG A 74 -11.16 19.28 4.13
N LEU A 75 -12.02 18.61 4.90
CA LEU A 75 -13.25 19.21 5.41
C LEU A 75 -12.95 20.38 6.37
N ALA A 76 -11.93 20.25 7.22
CA ALA A 76 -11.49 21.32 8.11
C ALA A 76 -10.99 22.55 7.33
N ALA A 77 -10.19 22.32 6.28
CA ALA A 77 -9.69 23.38 5.41
C ALA A 77 -10.83 24.10 4.66
N GLU A 78 -11.80 23.35 4.12
CA GLU A 78 -12.97 23.92 3.43
C GLU A 78 -13.87 24.76 4.35
N LYS A 79 -14.01 24.34 5.62
CA LYS A 79 -14.84 25.06 6.62
C LYS A 79 -14.12 26.22 7.30
N GLY A 80 -12.83 26.44 7.02
CA GLY A 80 -12.05 27.51 7.65
C GLY A 80 -11.92 27.37 9.16
N THR A 81 -12.11 26.16 9.69
CA THR A 81 -12.01 25.86 11.12
C THR A 81 -10.57 25.48 11.47
N GLU A 82 -9.95 26.19 12.41
CA GLU A 82 -8.76 25.67 13.10
C GLU A 82 -9.17 24.35 13.79
N ALA A 83 -8.41 23.29 13.53
CA ALA A 83 -8.79 21.91 13.77
C ALA A 83 -9.19 21.61 15.23
N ASN A 84 -10.49 21.67 15.51
CA ASN A 84 -11.07 20.94 16.63
C ASN A 84 -11.79 19.71 16.07
N THR A 85 -11.15 18.55 16.21
CA THR A 85 -11.63 17.26 15.72
C THR A 85 -13.03 16.95 16.27
N ASP A 86 -13.32 17.28 17.52
CA ASP A 86 -14.62 17.01 18.14
C ASP A 86 -15.74 17.84 17.50
N ALA A 87 -15.48 19.12 17.22
CA ALA A 87 -16.45 19.99 16.52
C ALA A 87 -16.69 19.56 15.05
N LEU A 88 -15.67 19.01 14.42
CA LEU A 88 -15.75 18.45 13.07
C LEU A 88 -16.60 17.18 13.05
N LEU A 89 -16.41 16.29 14.03
CA LEU A 89 -17.18 15.07 14.20
C LEU A 89 -18.64 15.34 14.52
N ASP A 90 -18.92 16.31 15.41
CA ASP A 90 -20.28 16.77 15.67
C ASP A 90 -20.94 17.32 14.40
N SER A 91 -20.19 18.08 13.60
CA SER A 91 -20.67 18.57 12.31
C SER A 91 -20.95 17.45 11.29
N LEU A 92 -20.16 16.37 11.30
CA LEU A 92 -20.39 15.20 10.45
C LEU A 92 -21.65 14.45 10.88
N SER A 93 -21.87 14.29 12.20
CA SER A 93 -23.08 13.66 12.73
C SER A 93 -24.36 14.42 12.36
N GLN A 94 -24.27 15.75 12.20
CA GLN A 94 -25.40 16.60 11.80
C GLN A 94 -25.62 16.64 10.28
N ALA A 95 -24.62 16.26 9.47
CA ALA A 95 -24.70 16.25 8.02
C ALA A 95 -25.33 14.94 7.53
N ALA A 96 -26.66 14.87 7.59
CA ALA A 96 -27.42 13.78 6.98
C ALA A 96 -27.08 13.65 5.49
N GLY A 97 -26.49 12.52 5.10
CA GLY A 97 -26.18 12.17 3.70
C GLY A 97 -24.70 12.28 3.30
N LEU A 98 -23.80 12.68 4.21
CA LEU A 98 -22.38 12.73 3.90
C LEU A 98 -21.75 11.34 4.04
N VAL A 99 -21.15 10.86 2.95
CA VAL A 99 -20.45 9.57 2.90
C VAL A 99 -19.09 9.75 3.55
N VAL A 100 -19.01 9.46 4.86
CA VAL A 100 -17.77 9.56 5.62
C VAL A 100 -16.89 8.34 5.29
N PRO A 101 -15.68 8.55 4.77
CA PRO A 101 -14.70 7.48 4.59
C PRO A 101 -14.34 6.80 5.91
N VAL A 102 -14.29 5.47 5.89
CA VAL A 102 -13.80 4.63 6.97
C VAL A 102 -12.57 3.88 6.48
N GLU A 103 -11.57 3.77 7.34
CA GLU A 103 -10.39 2.94 7.14
C GLU A 103 -10.39 1.79 8.16
N VAL A 104 -10.19 0.57 7.67
CA VAL A 104 -9.87 -0.59 8.50
C VAL A 104 -8.39 -0.89 8.35
N VAL A 105 -7.62 -0.71 9.44
CA VAL A 105 -6.20 -1.02 9.54
C VAL A 105 -6.05 -2.38 10.22
N CYS A 106 -5.54 -3.36 9.48
CA CYS A 106 -5.27 -4.70 9.99
C CYS A 106 -3.97 -4.72 10.80
N PRO A 107 -3.87 -5.56 11.85
CA PRO A 107 -2.58 -5.90 12.44
C PRO A 107 -1.71 -6.63 11.40
N PRO A 108 -0.39 -6.72 11.60
CA PRO A 108 0.47 -7.54 10.73
C PRO A 108 0.09 -9.03 10.79
N ILE A 109 -0.50 -9.55 9.72
CA ILE A 109 -0.98 -10.93 9.59
C ILE A 109 0.12 -11.79 9.00
N ALA A 110 0.35 -12.99 9.53
CA ALA A 110 1.31 -13.93 8.94
C ALA A 110 0.90 -14.31 7.51
N CYS A 111 1.87 -14.40 6.59
CA CYS A 111 1.61 -14.68 5.17
C CYS A 111 0.84 -16.00 4.94
N ASP A 112 1.01 -17.00 5.82
CA ASP A 112 0.32 -18.29 5.76
C ASP A 112 -1.09 -18.28 6.39
N GLN A 113 -1.53 -17.12 6.89
CA GLN A 113 -2.82 -16.92 7.53
C GLN A 113 -3.75 -15.95 6.78
N LEU A 114 -3.32 -15.43 5.63
CA LEU A 114 -4.04 -14.37 4.89
C LEU A 114 -5.43 -14.76 4.41
N ASP A 115 -5.69 -16.05 4.15
CA ASP A 115 -7.01 -16.55 3.71
C ASP A 115 -8.14 -16.19 4.70
N GLN A 116 -7.82 -15.94 5.98
CA GLN A 116 -8.79 -15.50 6.99
C GLN A 116 -9.39 -14.11 6.68
N LEU A 117 -8.70 -13.28 5.89
CA LEU A 117 -9.18 -11.94 5.52
C LEU A 117 -10.31 -11.98 4.49
N ASP A 118 -10.54 -13.10 3.80
CA ASP A 118 -11.65 -13.22 2.84
C ASP A 118 -13.01 -13.03 3.54
N GLU A 119 -13.16 -13.57 4.75
CA GLU A 119 -14.41 -13.43 5.54
C GLU A 119 -14.65 -11.98 5.97
N LEU A 120 -13.58 -11.25 6.29
CA LEU A 120 -13.65 -9.81 6.59
C LEU A 120 -14.21 -9.01 5.41
N ILE A 121 -13.66 -9.22 4.20
CA ILE A 121 -14.12 -8.51 3.00
C ILE A 121 -15.60 -8.81 2.73
N VAL A 122 -16.02 -10.06 2.83
CA VAL A 122 -17.42 -10.46 2.63
C VAL A 122 -18.34 -9.84 3.68
N ALA A 123 -17.91 -9.77 4.94
CA ALA A 123 -18.70 -9.19 6.02
C ALA A 123 -18.92 -7.68 5.83
N LEU A 124 -17.86 -6.93 5.50
CA LEU A 124 -17.95 -5.50 5.20
C LEU A 124 -18.86 -5.23 4.00
N ARG A 125 -18.68 -5.99 2.90
CA ARG A 125 -19.53 -5.90 1.69
C ARG A 125 -21.01 -6.13 2.02
N LYS A 126 -21.33 -7.19 2.77
CA LYS A 126 -22.72 -7.52 3.16
C LYS A 126 -23.39 -6.44 4.00
N ARG A 127 -22.61 -5.64 4.74
CA ARG A 127 -23.11 -4.52 5.53
C ARG A 127 -23.32 -3.24 4.70
N GLY A 128 -22.89 -3.23 3.44
CA GLY A 128 -23.07 -2.09 2.53
C GLY A 128 -21.82 -1.23 2.35
N ALA A 129 -20.63 -1.77 2.65
CA ALA A 129 -19.37 -1.08 2.33
C ALA A 129 -19.26 -0.82 0.82
N LYS A 130 -18.82 0.38 0.44
CA LYS A 130 -18.69 0.88 -0.93
C LYS A 130 -17.27 1.32 -1.22
N GLY A 131 -16.72 0.86 -2.34
CA GLY A 131 -15.35 1.09 -2.77
C GLY A 131 -15.19 2.22 -3.77
N THR A 132 -14.04 2.23 -4.44
CA THR A 132 -13.54 3.31 -5.30
C THR A 132 -14.46 3.65 -6.49
N ASP A 133 -15.25 2.70 -7.01
CA ASP A 133 -16.03 2.89 -8.24
C ASP A 133 -17.36 3.63 -8.04
N GLU A 134 -17.94 3.59 -6.83
CA GLU A 134 -19.24 4.20 -6.54
C GLU A 134 -19.16 5.64 -5.99
N SER A 135 -17.96 6.19 -5.75
CA SER A 135 -17.78 7.53 -5.16
C SER A 135 -16.82 8.40 -5.96
N MET A 136 -17.35 9.45 -6.60
CA MET A 136 -16.54 10.49 -7.26
C MET A 136 -15.70 11.31 -6.26
N ILE A 137 -16.06 11.27 -4.97
CA ILE A 137 -15.42 12.05 -3.90
C ILE A 137 -14.20 11.29 -3.33
N ALA A 138 -14.02 10.00 -3.62
CA ALA A 138 -13.11 9.18 -2.87
C ALA A 138 -12.15 8.32 -3.69
N ALA A 139 -10.88 8.66 -3.53
CA ALA A 139 -9.70 7.94 -4.01
C ALA A 139 -9.39 6.68 -3.18
N TYR A 140 -10.41 5.92 -2.75
CA TYR A 140 -10.26 4.82 -1.78
C TYR A 140 -9.20 3.80 -2.21
N GLY A 141 -8.20 3.62 -1.36
CA GLY A 141 -7.08 2.71 -1.57
C GLY A 141 -7.17 1.44 -0.74
N THR A 142 -6.47 0.41 -1.21
CA THR A 142 -6.00 -0.67 -0.36
C THR A 142 -4.49 -0.52 -0.20
N HIS A 143 -4.00 -0.43 1.03
CA HIS A 143 -2.56 -0.46 1.29
C HIS A 143 -2.12 -1.87 1.67
N ILE A 144 -0.97 -2.28 1.15
CA ILE A 144 -0.33 -3.55 1.44
C ILE A 144 1.03 -3.22 2.04
N ASN A 145 1.26 -3.69 3.26
CA ASN A 145 2.45 -3.39 4.04
C ASN A 145 3.24 -4.67 4.28
N PRO A 146 3.96 -5.20 3.28
CA PRO A 146 4.74 -6.43 3.41
C PRO A 146 6.02 -6.18 4.21
N GLU A 147 6.19 -6.93 5.29
CA GLU A 147 7.48 -7.06 5.99
C GLU A 147 8.51 -7.64 5.04
N LEU A 148 9.75 -7.13 5.03
CA LEU A 148 10.81 -7.66 4.15
C LEU A 148 11.42 -8.97 4.68
N PRO A 149 11.98 -9.83 3.82
CA PRO A 149 12.70 -11.02 4.29
C PRO A 149 14.00 -10.68 5.03
N ASP A 150 14.64 -9.56 4.67
CA ASP A 150 15.80 -9.00 5.37
C ASP A 150 15.79 -7.48 5.17
N THR A 151 16.43 -6.74 6.07
CA THR A 151 16.55 -5.28 6.04
C THR A 151 17.98 -4.83 5.72
N ASP A 152 18.81 -5.72 5.18
CA ASP A 152 20.08 -5.36 4.57
C ASP A 152 19.88 -4.50 3.30
N SER A 153 20.92 -3.74 2.94
CA SER A 153 20.82 -2.78 1.83
C SER A 153 20.66 -3.45 0.47
N GLU A 154 21.21 -4.65 0.25
CA GLU A 154 21.05 -5.36 -1.02
C GLU A 154 19.61 -5.84 -1.19
N THR A 155 19.02 -6.41 -0.14
CA THR A 155 17.61 -6.84 -0.15
C THR A 155 16.68 -5.67 -0.39
N ILE A 156 16.85 -4.57 0.34
CA ILE A 156 16.03 -3.36 0.15
C ILE A 156 16.18 -2.82 -1.28
N CYS A 157 17.41 -2.70 -1.78
CA CYS A 157 17.67 -2.21 -3.13
C CYS A 157 16.96 -3.06 -4.19
N ARG A 158 17.05 -4.41 -4.10
CA ARG A 158 16.38 -5.31 -5.05
C ARG A 158 14.85 -5.15 -5.06
N TYR A 159 14.23 -4.95 -3.91
CA TYR A 159 12.78 -4.71 -3.83
C TYR A 159 12.39 -3.36 -4.45
N MET A 160 13.17 -2.31 -4.20
CA MET A 160 12.94 -0.99 -4.81
C MET A 160 13.13 -1.05 -6.33
N GLN A 161 14.19 -1.71 -6.81
CA GLN A 161 14.45 -1.91 -8.24
C GLN A 161 13.34 -2.73 -8.91
N ALA A 162 12.92 -3.84 -8.28
CA ALA A 162 11.83 -4.67 -8.79
C ALA A 162 10.52 -3.88 -8.91
N TYR A 163 10.14 -3.12 -7.88
CA TYR A 163 8.99 -2.24 -7.97
C TYR A 163 9.17 -1.17 -9.06
N ALA A 164 10.33 -0.53 -9.15
CA ALA A 164 10.61 0.52 -10.11
C ALA A 164 10.44 0.06 -11.57
N LEU A 165 10.84 -1.18 -11.88
CA LEU A 165 10.64 -1.80 -13.20
C LEU A 165 9.17 -2.14 -13.46
N LEU A 166 8.44 -2.57 -12.44
CA LEU A 166 7.07 -3.06 -12.56
C LEU A 166 6.00 -1.98 -12.37
N GLN A 167 6.34 -0.78 -11.86
CA GLN A 167 5.36 0.21 -11.42
C GLN A 167 4.34 0.61 -12.48
N TRP A 168 4.74 0.73 -13.76
CA TRP A 168 3.81 1.06 -14.83
C TRP A 168 2.87 -0.10 -15.18
N TRP A 169 3.40 -1.33 -15.16
CA TRP A 169 2.61 -2.55 -15.36
C TRP A 169 1.63 -2.74 -14.20
N LEU A 170 2.08 -2.57 -12.95
CA LEU A 170 1.22 -2.64 -11.76
C LEU A 170 0.06 -1.65 -11.83
N VAL A 171 0.29 -0.41 -12.31
CA VAL A 171 -0.80 0.56 -12.52
C VAL A 171 -1.88 0.04 -13.47
N GLU A 172 -1.50 -0.68 -14.53
CA GLU A 172 -2.46 -1.28 -15.46
C GLU A 172 -3.16 -2.49 -14.84
N GLN A 173 -2.41 -3.40 -14.20
CA GLN A 173 -2.97 -4.62 -13.62
C GLN A 173 -3.93 -4.35 -12.45
N HIS A 174 -3.63 -3.37 -11.61
CA HIS A 174 -4.54 -2.92 -10.56
C HIS A 174 -5.75 -2.15 -11.09
N HIS A 175 -5.81 -1.87 -12.40
CA HIS A 175 -6.84 -1.04 -13.02
C HIS A 175 -7.04 0.28 -12.24
N VAL A 176 -5.93 0.93 -11.84
CA VAL A 176 -5.97 2.08 -10.92
C VAL A 176 -6.90 3.16 -11.46
N ASN A 177 -7.85 3.58 -10.62
CA ASN A 177 -8.89 4.53 -11.01
C ASN A 177 -8.26 5.87 -11.47
N THR A 178 -8.84 6.50 -12.49
CA THR A 178 -8.32 7.75 -13.06
C THR A 178 -8.21 8.88 -12.03
N THR A 179 -9.18 9.00 -11.11
CA THR A 179 -9.13 10.00 -10.04
C THR A 179 -7.94 9.77 -9.11
N ARG A 180 -7.61 8.51 -8.82
CA ARG A 180 -6.42 8.17 -8.01
C ARG A 180 -5.12 8.48 -8.75
N LYS A 181 -5.06 8.20 -10.06
CA LYS A 181 -3.91 8.54 -10.94
C LYS A 181 -3.64 10.05 -11.02
N LEU A 182 -4.67 10.88 -10.86
CA LEU A 182 -4.56 12.34 -10.86
C LEU A 182 -4.27 12.91 -9.45
N SER A 183 -4.37 12.08 -8.42
CA SER A 183 -4.07 12.48 -7.04
C SER A 183 -2.56 12.35 -6.78
N PRO A 184 -1.96 13.27 -6.00
CA PRO A 184 -0.52 13.19 -5.70
C PRO A 184 -0.17 12.03 -4.76
N PHE A 185 -1.16 11.36 -4.11
CA PHE A 185 -0.90 10.43 -3.01
C PHE A 185 -0.23 9.11 -3.41
N ILE A 186 -0.35 8.73 -4.68
CA ILE A 186 0.16 7.46 -5.22
C ILE A 186 1.11 7.71 -6.38
N ASP A 187 1.83 8.85 -6.36
CA ASP A 187 2.80 9.14 -7.39
C ASP A 187 3.83 8.01 -7.50
N LEU A 188 4.21 7.72 -8.74
CA LEU A 188 5.22 6.74 -9.05
C LEU A 188 6.62 7.28 -8.77
N TYR A 189 7.63 6.40 -8.80
CA TYR A 189 9.00 6.85 -8.76
C TYR A 189 9.33 7.65 -10.02
N PRO A 190 9.92 8.86 -9.89
CA PRO A 190 10.35 9.63 -11.05
C PRO A 190 11.30 8.81 -11.91
N GLU A 191 11.15 8.89 -13.23
CA GLU A 191 11.94 8.06 -14.15
C GLU A 191 13.46 8.30 -14.04
N ALA A 192 13.88 9.53 -13.71
CA ALA A 192 15.28 9.84 -13.44
C ALA A 192 15.82 9.05 -12.23
N TYR A 193 15.05 9.04 -11.14
CA TYR A 193 15.37 8.23 -9.96
C TYR A 193 15.41 6.73 -10.26
N VAL A 194 14.47 6.25 -11.08
CA VAL A 194 14.45 4.84 -11.53
C VAL A 194 15.75 4.50 -12.26
N ARG A 195 16.18 5.31 -13.23
CA ARG A 195 17.44 5.06 -13.94
C ARG A 195 18.63 5.01 -13.00
N GLU A 196 18.73 5.93 -12.05
CA GLU A 196 19.83 5.95 -11.08
C GLU A 196 19.79 4.72 -10.15
N LEU A 197 18.61 4.37 -9.65
CA LEU A 197 18.39 3.21 -8.80
C LEU A 197 18.75 1.88 -9.50
N LEU A 198 18.48 1.76 -10.80
CA LEU A 198 18.78 0.54 -11.58
C LEU A 198 20.28 0.34 -11.86
N ASN A 199 21.11 1.36 -11.66
CA ASN A 199 22.56 1.25 -11.80
C ASN A 199 23.27 0.76 -10.51
N TYR A 200 22.52 0.52 -9.43
CA TYR A 200 23.10 0.04 -8.17
C TYR A 200 23.31 -1.48 -8.19
N GLU A 201 24.58 -1.88 -8.19
CA GLU A 201 25.00 -3.28 -7.94
C GLU A 201 25.24 -3.55 -6.45
N SER A 202 25.80 -2.56 -5.74
CA SER A 202 26.05 -2.59 -4.30
C SER A 202 25.89 -1.18 -3.74
N VAL A 203 25.23 -1.07 -2.59
CA VAL A 203 24.88 0.23 -2.00
C VAL A 203 24.80 0.11 -0.48
N THR A 204 25.13 1.18 0.24
CA THR A 204 24.96 1.23 1.70
C THR A 204 23.53 1.66 2.04
N ILE A 205 23.06 1.33 3.24
CA ILE A 205 21.73 1.75 3.67
C ILE A 205 21.59 3.28 3.71
N ASN A 206 22.64 3.99 4.17
CA ASN A 206 22.64 5.45 4.23
C ASN A 206 22.49 6.07 2.85
N HIS A 207 23.18 5.53 1.84
CA HIS A 207 23.08 6.02 0.47
C HIS A 207 21.68 5.77 -0.11
N LEU A 208 21.07 4.60 0.17
CA LEU A 208 19.68 4.34 -0.24
C LEU A 208 18.69 5.34 0.38
N ILE A 209 18.83 5.61 1.68
CA ILE A 209 17.98 6.56 2.40
C ILE A 209 18.13 7.96 1.81
N ASP A 210 19.36 8.46 1.73
CA ASP A 210 19.65 9.82 1.24
C ASP A 210 19.15 10.02 -0.19
N HIS A 211 19.45 9.07 -1.08
CA HIS A 211 19.03 9.14 -2.48
C HIS A 211 17.51 9.03 -2.64
N TYR A 212 16.84 8.17 -1.84
CA TYR A 212 15.39 8.09 -1.87
C TYR A 212 14.75 9.40 -1.40
N ILE A 213 15.22 9.99 -0.31
CA ILE A 213 14.66 11.24 0.23
C ILE A 213 14.84 12.39 -0.75
N ASP A 214 16.02 12.52 -1.37
CA ASP A 214 16.29 13.58 -2.36
C ASP A 214 15.31 13.51 -3.55
N ALA A 215 15.09 12.32 -4.10
CA ALA A 215 14.20 12.12 -5.23
C ALA A 215 12.70 11.98 -4.87
N ASN A 216 12.41 11.57 -3.63
CA ASN A 216 11.06 11.26 -3.12
C ASN A 216 10.88 11.83 -1.70
N PRO A 217 10.90 13.16 -1.51
CA PRO A 217 10.82 13.81 -0.19
C PRO A 217 9.37 13.84 0.35
N THR A 218 8.64 12.73 0.22
CA THR A 218 7.23 12.63 0.59
C THR A 218 6.78 11.19 0.77
N ARG A 219 5.82 10.97 1.68
CA ARG A 219 5.09 9.71 1.82
C ARG A 219 4.10 9.43 0.68
N ASN A 220 3.87 10.42 -0.17
CA ASN A 220 2.89 10.37 -1.25
C ASN A 220 3.46 9.67 -2.48
N ARG A 221 3.86 8.41 -2.28
CA ARG A 221 4.34 7.50 -3.33
C ARG A 221 3.53 6.22 -3.32
N ALA A 222 3.35 5.62 -4.49
CA ALA A 222 2.71 4.32 -4.62
C ALA A 222 3.50 3.21 -3.89
N LEU A 223 4.83 3.31 -3.82
CA LEU A 223 5.66 2.57 -2.87
C LEU A 223 6.42 3.56 -2.00
N ASP A 224 5.94 3.77 -0.78
CA ASP A 224 6.56 4.63 0.22
C ASP A 224 7.56 3.85 1.08
N MET A 225 8.81 4.30 1.08
CA MET A 225 9.91 3.71 1.83
C MET A 225 10.15 4.39 3.18
N LEU A 226 9.54 5.55 3.45
CA LEU A 226 9.82 6.34 4.65
C LEU A 226 9.54 5.57 5.97
N PRO A 227 8.49 4.73 6.09
CA PRO A 227 8.29 3.90 7.28
C PRO A 227 9.46 2.96 7.57
N LEU A 228 9.99 2.30 6.54
CA LEU A 228 11.14 1.40 6.66
C LEU A 228 12.42 2.19 6.95
N PHE A 229 12.67 3.27 6.22
CA PHE A 229 13.88 4.07 6.42
C PHE A 229 13.90 4.75 7.79
N SER A 230 12.76 5.21 8.31
CA SER A 230 12.63 5.72 9.67
C SER A 230 12.83 4.61 10.72
N HIS A 231 12.47 3.36 10.43
CA HIS A 231 12.80 2.22 11.29
C HIS A 231 14.32 1.93 11.37
N LEU A 232 15.04 2.18 10.28
CA LEU A 232 16.49 1.91 10.19
C LEU A 232 17.34 3.08 10.69
N ASP A 233 16.95 4.32 10.40
CA ASP A 233 17.64 5.56 10.78
C ASP A 233 16.65 6.74 10.83
N ASP A 234 15.85 6.82 11.90
CA ASP A 234 14.85 7.89 12.08
C ASP A 234 15.49 9.28 12.08
N GLU A 235 16.65 9.45 12.72
CA GLU A 235 17.33 10.75 12.79
C GLU A 235 17.63 11.30 11.39
N ARG A 236 18.16 10.45 10.49
CA ARG A 236 18.43 10.83 9.10
C ARG A 236 17.18 11.21 8.31
N VAL A 237 16.08 10.46 8.48
CA VAL A 237 14.81 10.77 7.82
C VAL A 237 14.23 12.09 8.34
N ARG A 238 14.17 12.25 9.66
CA ARG A 238 13.60 13.43 10.34
C ARG A 238 14.42 14.70 10.11
N ALA A 239 15.71 14.58 9.82
CA ALA A 239 16.56 15.71 9.46
C ALA A 239 16.13 16.39 8.13
N GLN A 240 15.39 15.68 7.27
CA GLN A 240 14.97 16.19 5.96
C GLN A 240 13.45 16.24 5.78
N ILE A 241 12.68 15.45 6.53
CA ILE A 241 11.22 15.34 6.39
C ILE A 241 10.53 15.58 7.73
N GLU A 242 9.80 16.69 7.80
CA GLU A 242 8.89 17.01 8.90
C GLU A 242 7.47 16.51 8.58
N ASP A 243 7.21 15.23 8.88
CA ASP A 243 5.87 14.63 8.76
C ASP A 243 5.61 13.63 9.90
N ASP A 244 4.88 14.06 10.93
CA ASP A 244 4.48 13.25 12.11
C ASP A 244 3.70 11.98 11.75
N LYS A 245 3.21 11.92 10.52
CA LYS A 245 2.37 10.84 10.00
C LYS A 245 3.25 9.68 9.48
N ILE A 246 4.57 9.87 9.37
CA ILE A 246 5.55 8.80 9.17
C ILE A 246 5.65 8.00 10.47
N ASN A 247 5.31 6.72 10.40
CA ASN A 247 5.39 5.80 11.54
C ASN A 247 6.45 4.75 11.23
N ALA A 248 7.51 4.69 12.03
CA ALA A 248 8.63 3.76 11.86
C ALA A 248 8.18 2.31 12.03
N ARG A 249 8.41 1.47 11.02
CA ARG A 249 8.12 0.02 11.06
C ARG A 249 8.89 -0.76 9.98
N PRO A 250 9.25 -2.04 10.22
CA PRO A 250 10.07 -2.84 9.30
C PRO A 250 9.25 -3.38 8.11
N THR A 251 8.58 -2.51 7.37
CA THR A 251 7.71 -2.90 6.26
C THR A 251 7.74 -1.86 5.15
N LEU A 252 7.51 -2.33 3.92
CA LEU A 252 7.24 -1.43 2.80
C LEU A 252 5.83 -0.86 2.94
N HIS A 253 5.55 0.32 2.39
CA HIS A 253 4.20 0.87 2.38
C HIS A 253 3.70 1.03 0.94
N TYR A 254 3.00 0.01 0.43
CA TYR A 254 2.51 -0.04 -0.94
C TYR A 254 1.04 0.40 -1.02
N ARG A 255 0.76 1.51 -1.72
CA ARG A 255 -0.53 2.23 -1.68
C ARG A 255 -1.29 2.20 -3.01
N LEU A 256 -0.76 1.51 -4.01
CA LEU A 256 -1.27 1.55 -5.39
C LEU A 256 -2.65 0.91 -5.60
N PRO A 257 -3.00 -0.24 -4.99
CA PRO A 257 -4.28 -0.92 -5.25
C PRO A 257 -5.51 -0.07 -4.95
N ASN A 258 -6.58 -0.23 -5.73
CA ASN A 258 -7.90 0.32 -5.41
C ASN A 258 -8.58 -0.56 -4.34
N CYS A 259 -9.43 0.02 -3.50
CA CYS A 259 -10.35 -0.75 -2.68
C CYS A 259 -11.71 -0.86 -3.37
N ARG A 260 -11.98 -1.97 -4.07
CA ARG A 260 -13.25 -2.22 -4.79
C ARG A 260 -14.14 -3.17 -3.98
N ILE A 261 -14.31 -2.87 -2.69
CA ILE A 261 -14.89 -3.79 -1.70
C ILE A 261 -16.33 -4.22 -2.04
N ASP A 262 -17.08 -3.42 -2.78
CA ASP A 262 -18.43 -3.66 -3.28
C ASP A 262 -18.49 -4.50 -4.55
N ASP A 263 -17.40 -4.61 -5.31
CA ASP A 263 -17.30 -5.48 -6.47
C ASP A 263 -17.18 -6.95 -6.03
N ALA A 264 -18.12 -7.79 -6.47
CA ALA A 264 -18.16 -9.21 -6.15
C ALA A 264 -16.98 -10.00 -6.73
N ASP A 265 -16.37 -9.53 -7.80
CA ASP A 265 -15.19 -10.14 -8.44
C ASP A 265 -13.88 -9.65 -7.84
N TRP A 266 -13.90 -8.60 -7.02
CA TRP A 266 -12.72 -8.11 -6.31
C TRP A 266 -12.43 -8.93 -5.04
N THR A 267 -11.17 -9.30 -4.86
CA THR A 267 -10.67 -9.96 -3.65
C THR A 267 -9.32 -9.39 -3.25
N LEU A 268 -9.05 -9.34 -1.95
CA LEU A 268 -7.75 -8.89 -1.42
C LEU A 268 -6.60 -9.79 -1.91
N ALA A 269 -6.87 -11.08 -2.09
CA ALA A 269 -5.92 -12.03 -2.68
C ALA A 269 -5.43 -11.61 -4.07
N ARG A 270 -6.29 -11.01 -4.93
CA ARG A 270 -5.85 -10.53 -6.26
C ARG A 270 -4.81 -9.42 -6.13
N GLU A 271 -5.07 -8.46 -5.24
CA GLU A 271 -4.17 -7.32 -5.01
C GLU A 271 -2.82 -7.78 -4.43
N TRP A 272 -2.86 -8.70 -3.46
CA TRP A 272 -1.66 -9.34 -2.91
C TRP A 272 -0.87 -10.14 -3.97
N ASN A 273 -1.56 -10.91 -4.81
CA ASN A 273 -0.91 -11.74 -5.82
C ASN A 273 -0.20 -10.89 -6.89
N LEU A 274 -0.68 -9.67 -7.16
CA LEU A 274 0.02 -8.71 -8.01
C LEU A 274 1.31 -8.23 -7.34
N TRP A 275 1.26 -7.88 -6.05
CA TRP A 275 2.47 -7.56 -5.27
C TRP A 275 3.49 -8.71 -5.27
N CYS A 276 3.04 -9.96 -5.21
CA CYS A 276 3.94 -11.13 -5.28
C CYS A 276 4.79 -11.21 -6.56
N ASN A 277 4.47 -10.47 -7.64
CA ASN A 277 5.37 -10.37 -8.79
C ASN A 277 6.62 -9.52 -8.49
N VAL A 278 6.48 -8.46 -7.67
CA VAL A 278 7.62 -7.71 -7.13
C VAL A 278 8.49 -8.63 -6.27
N GLU A 279 7.86 -9.39 -5.37
CA GLU A 279 8.55 -10.38 -4.53
C GLU A 279 9.34 -11.41 -5.37
N ARG A 280 8.73 -11.93 -6.44
CA ARG A 280 9.38 -12.89 -7.36
C ARG A 280 10.57 -12.30 -8.09
N LEU A 281 10.44 -11.09 -8.61
CA LEU A 281 11.51 -10.42 -9.33
C LEU A 281 12.67 -10.05 -8.38
N ALA A 282 12.38 -9.47 -7.22
CA ALA A 282 13.38 -9.08 -6.22
C ALA A 282 14.20 -10.27 -5.68
N ASN A 283 13.65 -11.48 -5.75
CA ASN A 283 14.29 -12.73 -5.33
C ASN A 283 14.93 -13.52 -6.48
N ARG A 284 15.04 -12.94 -7.69
CA ARG A 284 15.73 -13.51 -8.85
C ARG A 284 16.76 -12.50 -9.39
N PRO A 285 17.93 -12.34 -8.75
CA PRO A 285 18.88 -11.27 -9.05
C PRO A 285 19.31 -11.20 -10.52
N GLN A 286 19.51 -12.35 -11.18
CA GLN A 286 19.85 -12.39 -12.61
C GLN A 286 18.71 -11.86 -13.48
N ALA A 287 17.46 -12.27 -13.19
CA ALA A 287 16.29 -11.84 -13.94
C ALA A 287 15.98 -10.35 -13.69
N LEU A 288 16.22 -9.86 -12.46
CA LEU A 288 16.16 -8.45 -12.12
C LEU A 288 17.19 -7.63 -12.91
N ALA A 289 18.44 -8.10 -12.98
CA ALA A 289 19.50 -7.43 -13.73
C ALA A 289 19.23 -7.40 -15.24
N GLU A 290 18.69 -8.50 -15.80
CA GLU A 290 18.25 -8.56 -17.20
C GLU A 290 17.17 -7.52 -17.49
N LEU A 291 16.09 -7.50 -16.70
CA LEU A 291 14.99 -6.55 -16.92
C LEU A 291 15.43 -5.10 -16.64
N ALA A 292 16.39 -4.88 -15.74
CA ALA A 292 17.02 -3.59 -15.52
C ALA A 292 17.81 -3.12 -16.75
N ALA A 293 18.59 -4.01 -17.38
CA ALA A 293 19.30 -3.71 -18.62
C ALA A 293 18.32 -3.38 -19.75
N ASP A 294 17.24 -4.14 -19.91
CA ASP A 294 16.19 -3.86 -20.89
C ASP A 294 15.57 -2.46 -20.71
N PHE A 295 15.32 -2.05 -19.46
CA PHE A 295 14.78 -0.71 -19.16
C PHE A 295 15.76 0.39 -19.55
N LEU A 296 17.04 0.22 -19.20
CA LEU A 296 18.10 1.19 -19.50
C LEU A 296 18.37 1.28 -21.01
N ASP A 297 18.31 0.16 -21.75
CA ASP A 297 18.46 0.12 -23.20
C ASP A 297 17.25 0.72 -23.94
N ALA A 298 16.06 0.65 -23.34
CA ALA A 298 14.85 1.28 -23.85
C ALA A 298 14.80 2.80 -23.61
N ASP A 299 15.71 3.35 -22.78
CA ASP A 299 15.80 4.78 -22.51
C ASP A 299 16.25 5.53 -23.76
N ARG A 300 15.51 6.59 -24.10
CA ARG A 300 15.81 7.43 -25.26
C ARG A 300 16.25 8.79 -24.75
N PRO A 301 17.39 9.33 -25.21
CA PRO A 301 17.86 10.64 -24.77
C PRO A 301 16.76 11.69 -24.84
N MET A 302 16.52 12.41 -23.73
CA MET A 302 15.48 13.43 -23.53
C MET A 302 14.01 12.96 -23.56
N LEU A 303 13.72 11.76 -24.07
CA LEU A 303 12.34 11.25 -24.24
C LEU A 303 11.96 10.18 -23.22
N GLY A 304 12.94 9.60 -22.53
CA GLY A 304 12.71 8.54 -21.58
C GLY A 304 12.21 7.24 -22.21
N VAL A 305 11.86 6.29 -21.34
CA VAL A 305 11.30 5.00 -21.74
C VAL A 305 9.85 5.18 -22.17
N ALA A 306 9.49 4.62 -23.33
CA ALA A 306 8.10 4.63 -23.79
C ALA A 306 7.24 3.71 -22.90
N ARG A 307 6.34 4.32 -22.12
CA ARG A 307 5.50 3.61 -21.14
C ARG A 307 4.69 2.44 -21.70
N GLN A 308 3.94 2.63 -22.80
CA GLN A 308 3.08 1.58 -23.35
C GLN A 308 3.87 0.38 -23.91
N PRO A 309 4.93 0.59 -24.72
CA PRO A 309 5.85 -0.49 -25.09
C PRO A 309 6.46 -1.21 -23.89
N TRP A 310 6.90 -0.47 -22.87
CA TRP A 310 7.48 -1.06 -21.66
C TRP A 310 6.49 -1.96 -20.92
N ILE A 311 5.25 -1.53 -20.75
CA ILE A 311 4.23 -2.33 -20.07
C ILE A 311 3.98 -3.65 -20.82
N LYS A 312 3.90 -3.60 -22.16
CA LYS A 312 3.76 -4.82 -22.98
C LYS A 312 4.96 -5.74 -22.87
N HIS A 313 6.18 -5.18 -22.86
CA HIS A 313 7.41 -5.93 -22.66
C HIS A 313 7.39 -6.65 -21.31
N VAL A 314 7.10 -5.94 -20.23
CA VAL A 314 7.01 -6.50 -18.88
C VAL A 314 5.93 -7.58 -18.79
N ASP A 315 4.75 -7.36 -19.35
CA ASP A 315 3.65 -8.33 -19.32
C ASP A 315 4.03 -9.67 -19.98
N GLN A 316 4.65 -9.60 -21.15
CA GLN A 316 5.18 -10.77 -21.84
C GLN A 316 6.32 -11.41 -21.06
N TRP A 317 7.29 -10.61 -20.61
CA TRP A 317 8.46 -11.09 -19.89
C TRP A 317 8.09 -11.80 -18.59
N LEU A 318 7.14 -11.26 -17.81
CA LEU A 318 6.63 -11.90 -16.59
C LEU A 318 5.97 -13.24 -16.89
N THR A 319 5.23 -13.35 -18.00
CA THR A 319 4.58 -14.59 -18.42
C THR A 319 5.61 -15.65 -18.83
N GLU A 320 6.69 -15.25 -19.48
CA GLU A 320 7.73 -16.18 -19.96
C GLU A 320 8.72 -16.59 -18.87
N ASN A 321 9.02 -15.70 -17.92
CA ASN A 321 10.11 -15.85 -16.97
C ASN A 321 9.68 -15.98 -15.51
N LEU A 322 8.49 -15.49 -15.14
CA LEU A 322 7.96 -15.58 -13.77
C LEU A 322 6.60 -16.31 -13.65
N ALA A 323 6.05 -16.86 -14.74
CA ALA A 323 4.87 -17.73 -14.64
C ALA A 323 5.15 -18.87 -13.67
N SER A 324 4.19 -19.09 -12.77
CA SER A 324 4.39 -19.88 -11.56
C SER A 324 4.63 -21.35 -11.90
N GLU A 325 5.69 -21.93 -11.30
CA GLU A 325 5.67 -23.35 -10.91
C GLU A 325 4.58 -23.61 -9.86
#